data_AF-A0A3P7PQ07-F1
#
_entry.id   AF-A0A3P7PQ07-F1
#
_cell.length_a   1.000
_cell.length_b   1.000
_cell.length_c   1.000
_cell.angle_alpha   90.00
_cell.angle_beta   90.00
_cell.angle_gamma   90.00
#
_symmetry.space_group_name_H-M   'P 1'
#
loop_
_entity.id
_entity.type
_entity.pdbx_description
1 polymer ?
#
loop_
_entity_poly.entity_id
_entity_poly.type
_entity_poly.pdbx_seq_one_letter_code
_entity_poly.pdbx_strand_id
1 'polypeptide(L)'
;MFPTNVGILRKWTNYVYGWQQRYFEVENGSLLYYKSENEKIFGSRGSITIRCVWELFWEEGEMKMYKRNLEIDGLVQDPLKATHLVKVHKRVWPTAQRESLFWSHTRRFNEHRDADALDLFLVCNHSCVRPDVPLKQSSNVRVGLTVAMICQTKPVEDLTRNDVSCRIIYVSRVDPGGWVPVAGLRMIYKREYPKFLRGFTEYVVKNTRSTPLIL
;
A
#
# COMPACT_ATOMS: atom_id res chain seq x y z
N MET A 1 -2.47 9.32 5.95
CA MET A 1 -2.90 9.83 7.26
C MET A 1 -3.03 11.32 7.07
N PHE A 2 -4.24 11.88 7.02
CA PHE A 2 -4.37 13.33 7.02
C PHE A 2 -3.76 13.83 8.34
N PRO A 3 -2.81 14.77 8.31
CA PRO A 3 -1.93 15.03 9.46
C PRO A 3 -2.64 15.62 10.69
N THR A 4 -3.89 16.05 10.56
CA THR A 4 -4.73 16.44 11.70
C THR A 4 -6.15 15.87 11.51
N ASN A 5 -6.70 15.26 12.57
CA ASN A 5 -8.10 14.82 12.58
C ASN A 5 -9.09 16.00 12.62
N VAL A 6 -8.59 17.24 12.66
CA VAL A 6 -9.39 18.47 12.71
C VAL A 6 -8.80 19.52 11.77
N GLY A 7 -9.62 20.46 11.30
CA GLY A 7 -9.13 21.59 10.51
C GLY A 7 -10.21 22.33 9.72
N ILE A 8 -9.83 23.45 9.08
CA ILE A 8 -10.73 24.24 8.25
C ILE A 8 -10.67 23.76 6.79
N LEU A 9 -11.82 23.40 6.22
CA LEU A 9 -11.97 23.14 4.79
C LEU A 9 -13.11 24.00 4.23
N ARG A 10 -13.16 24.18 2.90
CA ARG A 10 -14.30 24.82 2.24
C ARG A 10 -15.38 23.79 1.96
N LYS A 11 -16.63 24.14 2.29
CA LYS A 11 -17.83 23.35 2.01
C LYS A 11 -18.83 24.18 1.21
N TRP A 12 -19.40 23.61 0.15
CA TRP A 12 -20.55 24.21 -0.52
C TRP A 12 -21.76 24.15 0.42
N THR A 13 -22.38 25.31 0.67
CA THR A 13 -23.46 25.43 1.64
C THR A 13 -24.82 25.53 0.98
N ASN A 14 -24.98 26.41 -0.01
CA ASN A 14 -26.14 26.54 -0.89
C ASN A 14 -25.82 27.52 -2.03
N TYR A 15 -26.76 27.72 -2.96
CA TYR A 15 -26.58 28.63 -4.10
C TYR A 15 -26.42 30.11 -3.72
N VAL A 16 -26.90 30.53 -2.54
CA VAL A 16 -26.83 31.92 -2.09
C VAL A 16 -25.45 32.24 -1.49
N TYR A 17 -24.91 31.35 -0.66
CA TYR A 17 -23.64 31.57 0.04
C TYR A 17 -22.45 30.83 -0.58
N GLY A 18 -22.70 29.86 -1.46
CA GLY A 18 -21.67 29.07 -2.12
C GLY A 18 -20.72 28.34 -1.17
N TRP A 19 -19.43 28.36 -1.50
CA TRP A 19 -18.34 27.74 -0.74
C TRP A 19 -17.96 28.57 0.50
N GLN A 20 -18.17 27.99 1.68
CA GLN A 20 -17.89 28.61 2.97
C GLN A 20 -16.84 27.81 3.74
N GLN A 21 -16.02 28.48 4.55
CA GLN A 21 -15.14 27.78 5.49
C GLN A 21 -15.97 27.08 6.57
N ARG A 22 -15.62 25.83 6.88
CA ARG A 22 -16.20 25.04 7.97
C ARG A 22 -15.10 24.36 8.73
N TYR A 23 -15.32 24.20 10.03
CA TYR A 23 -14.43 23.42 10.88
C TYR A 23 -14.84 21.97 10.80
N PHE A 24 -13.90 21.11 10.45
CA PHE A 24 -14.11 19.68 10.28
C PHE A 24 -13.39 18.93 11.38
N GLU A 25 -13.99 17.82 11.80
CA GLU A 25 -13.37 16.86 12.68
C GLU A 25 -13.66 15.45 12.18
N VAL A 26 -12.71 14.53 12.35
CA VAL A 26 -12.91 13.10 12.14
C VAL A 26 -13.09 12.44 13.51
N GLU A 27 -14.29 11.94 13.77
CA GLU A 27 -14.62 11.23 15.01
C GLU A 27 -15.27 9.89 14.67
N ASN A 28 -14.78 8.79 15.25
CA ASN A 28 -15.37 7.46 15.12
C ASN A 28 -15.60 6.99 13.66
N GLY A 29 -14.79 7.51 12.71
CA GLY A 29 -14.91 7.24 11.28
C GLY A 29 -15.99 8.05 10.57
N SER A 30 -16.51 9.10 11.21
CA SER A 30 -17.37 10.11 10.60
C SER A 30 -16.59 11.40 10.46
N LEU A 31 -16.71 12.06 9.30
CA LEU A 31 -16.27 13.43 9.10
C LEU A 31 -17.43 14.33 9.49
N LEU A 32 -17.30 14.98 10.63
CA LEU A 32 -18.24 15.97 11.15
C LEU A 32 -17.80 17.34 10.68
N TYR A 33 -18.77 18.25 10.52
CA TYR A 33 -18.46 19.65 10.28
C TYR A 33 -19.32 20.58 11.13
N TYR A 34 -18.71 21.71 11.46
CA TYR A 34 -19.24 22.77 12.30
C TYR A 34 -19.08 24.10 11.57
N LYS A 35 -19.84 25.11 12.00
CA LYS A 35 -19.72 26.45 11.40
C LYS A 35 -18.34 27.06 11.68
N SER A 36 -17.84 26.90 12.90
CA SER A 36 -16.49 27.24 13.35
C SER A 36 -16.10 26.33 14.51
N GLU A 37 -14.83 26.37 14.93
CA GLU A 37 -14.35 25.63 16.12
C GLU A 37 -15.11 26.02 17.39
N ASN A 38 -15.34 27.31 17.60
CA ASN A 38 -16.08 27.83 18.76
C ASN A 38 -17.57 27.44 18.76
N GLU A 39 -18.15 27.16 17.59
CA GLU A 39 -19.55 26.72 17.48
C GLU A 39 -19.74 25.21 17.67
N LYS A 40 -18.68 24.46 18.01
CA LYS A 40 -18.79 23.02 18.31
C LYS A 40 -19.75 22.72 19.46
N ILE A 41 -19.86 23.65 20.41
CA ILE A 41 -20.80 23.58 21.54
C ILE A 41 -22.27 23.46 21.11
N PHE A 42 -22.60 23.87 19.89
CA PHE A 42 -23.96 23.78 19.34
C PHE A 42 -24.22 22.46 18.59
N GLY A 43 -23.25 21.54 18.59
CA GLY A 43 -23.32 20.28 17.87
C GLY A 43 -22.92 20.39 16.40
N SER A 44 -22.76 19.23 15.77
CA SER A 44 -22.37 19.17 14.36
C SER A 44 -23.50 19.68 13.45
N ARG A 45 -23.13 20.40 12.38
CA ARG A 45 -24.05 20.82 11.32
C ARG A 45 -24.35 19.71 10.32
N GLY A 46 -23.59 18.63 10.40
CA GLY A 46 -23.78 17.40 9.65
C GLY A 46 -22.55 16.52 9.75
N SER A 47 -22.74 15.27 9.39
CA SER A 47 -21.69 14.27 9.32
C SER A 47 -21.78 13.51 8.01
N ILE A 48 -20.64 13.07 7.51
CA ILE A 48 -20.57 12.02 6.50
C ILE A 48 -19.77 10.88 7.11
N THR A 49 -20.33 9.69 7.10
CA THR A 49 -19.58 8.49 7.49
C THR A 49 -18.46 8.31 6.46
N ILE A 50 -17.23 8.56 6.88
CA ILE A 50 -16.04 8.30 6.08
C ILE A 50 -15.39 6.96 6.45
N ARG A 51 -16.11 6.07 7.14
CA ARG A 51 -15.62 4.74 7.51
C ARG A 51 -15.30 3.96 6.24
N CYS A 52 -14.09 4.16 5.75
CA CYS A 52 -13.33 3.14 5.06
C CYS A 52 -12.94 2.13 6.14
N VAL A 53 -13.78 1.12 6.35
CA VAL A 53 -13.44 0.04 7.28
C VAL A 53 -12.35 -0.79 6.61
N TRP A 54 -11.11 -0.47 6.96
CA TRP A 54 -9.98 -1.36 6.74
C TRP A 54 -10.05 -2.43 7.83
N GLU A 55 -10.39 -3.65 7.44
CA GLU A 55 -10.40 -4.82 8.31
C GLU A 55 -8.98 -5.38 8.38
N LEU A 56 -8.39 -5.39 9.58
CA LEU A 56 -7.19 -6.18 9.82
C LEU A 56 -7.56 -7.66 9.67
N PHE A 57 -6.95 -8.35 8.70
CA PHE A 57 -7.20 -9.77 8.48
C PHE A 57 -5.96 -10.63 8.71
N TRP A 58 -4.79 -10.01 8.85
CA TRP A 58 -3.55 -10.74 9.07
C TRP A 58 -2.53 -9.86 9.81
N GLU A 59 -1.88 -10.42 10.82
CA GLU A 59 -0.81 -9.78 11.59
C GLU A 59 0.26 -10.82 11.93
N GLU A 60 1.51 -10.53 11.57
CA GLU A 60 2.69 -11.32 11.96
C GLU A 60 3.83 -10.36 12.34
N GLY A 61 4.09 -10.25 13.64
CA GLY A 61 5.07 -9.31 14.17
C GLY A 61 4.77 -7.87 13.74
N GLU A 62 5.73 -7.25 13.04
CA GLU A 62 5.66 -5.86 12.55
C GLU A 62 4.87 -5.71 11.23
N MET A 63 4.32 -6.80 10.69
CA MET A 63 3.54 -6.79 9.46
C MET A 63 2.05 -6.88 9.78
N LYS A 64 1.29 -5.90 9.30
CA LYS A 64 -0.18 -5.89 9.40
C LYS A 64 -0.77 -5.77 8.00
N MET A 65 -1.70 -6.64 7.65
CA MET A 65 -2.45 -6.59 6.39
C MET A 65 -3.92 -6.27 6.67
N TYR A 66 -4.40 -5.31 5.91
CA TYR A 66 -5.76 -4.80 5.96
C TYR A 66 -6.42 -5.02 4.61
N LYS A 67 -7.68 -5.43 4.62
CA LYS A 67 -8.56 -5.51 3.45
C LYS A 67 -9.69 -4.51 3.63
N ARG A 68 -10.34 -4.13 2.53
CA ARG A 68 -11.58 -3.37 2.57
C ARG A 68 -12.53 -4.01 1.58
N ASN A 69 -13.71 -4.42 2.05
CA ASN A 69 -14.79 -4.83 1.17
C ASN A 69 -15.34 -3.57 0.51
N LEU A 70 -14.94 -3.31 -0.73
CA LEU A 70 -15.40 -2.16 -1.50
C LEU A 70 -16.10 -2.67 -2.76
N GLU A 71 -17.30 -2.18 -2.97
CA GLU A 71 -18.07 -2.42 -4.19
C GLU A 71 -18.18 -1.09 -4.94
N ILE A 72 -17.74 -1.06 -6.19
CA ILE A 72 -17.89 0.10 -7.08
C ILE A 72 -18.63 -0.39 -8.31
N ASP A 73 -19.76 0.23 -8.64
CA ASP A 73 -20.59 -0.10 -9.80
C ASP A 73 -20.96 -1.60 -9.89
N GLY A 74 -21.26 -2.23 -8.73
CA GLY A 74 -21.60 -3.65 -8.65
C GLY A 74 -20.41 -4.61 -8.70
N LEU A 75 -19.18 -4.11 -8.86
CA LEU A 75 -17.97 -4.92 -8.90
C LEU A 75 -17.26 -4.89 -7.54
N VAL A 76 -16.97 -6.07 -7.00
CA VAL A 76 -16.09 -6.21 -5.83
C VAL A 76 -14.68 -5.76 -6.22
N GLN A 77 -14.27 -4.62 -5.66
CA GLN A 77 -12.91 -4.14 -5.68
C GLN A 77 -12.35 -4.29 -4.28
N ASP A 78 -11.64 -5.37 -3.98
CA ASP A 78 -11.02 -5.56 -2.66
C ASP A 78 -9.60 -4.97 -2.64
N PRO A 79 -9.40 -3.68 -2.29
CA PRO A 79 -8.06 -3.19 -2.09
C PRO A 79 -7.45 -3.82 -0.85
N LEU A 80 -6.17 -4.13 -0.95
CA LEU A 80 -5.36 -4.58 0.16
C LEU A 80 -4.38 -3.47 0.52
N LYS A 81 -4.07 -3.37 1.80
CA LYS A 81 -3.00 -2.54 2.30
C LYS A 81 -2.19 -3.36 3.28
N ALA A 82 -0.88 -3.37 3.14
CA ALA A 82 0.01 -3.89 4.17
C ALA A 82 0.89 -2.76 4.72
N THR A 83 1.16 -2.79 6.01
CA THR A 83 2.22 -1.98 6.61
C THR A 83 3.31 -2.91 7.07
N HIS A 84 4.51 -2.75 6.52
CA HIS A 84 5.71 -3.46 6.99
C HIS A 84 6.51 -2.48 7.83
N LEU A 85 6.42 -2.62 9.15
CA LEU A 85 6.90 -1.56 10.03
C LEU A 85 8.42 -1.52 10.14
N VAL A 86 9.16 -2.63 10.12
CA VAL A 86 10.62 -2.61 9.94
C VAL A 86 11.12 -3.96 9.44
N LYS A 87 11.61 -4.05 8.19
CA LYS A 87 12.37 -5.24 7.75
C LYS A 87 13.87 -4.96 7.80
N VAL A 88 14.58 -5.74 8.62
CA VAL A 88 16.05 -5.74 8.64
C VAL A 88 16.54 -6.57 7.45
N HIS A 89 17.35 -5.96 6.59
CA HIS A 89 17.92 -6.62 5.43
C HIS A 89 19.21 -7.34 5.80
N LYS A 90 19.53 -8.41 5.06
CA LYS A 90 20.83 -9.09 5.19
C LYS A 90 21.95 -8.07 4.97
N ARG A 91 22.84 -7.95 5.95
CA ARG A 91 23.98 -7.03 5.89
C ARG A 91 24.96 -7.49 4.82
N VAL A 92 25.43 -6.56 3.99
CA VAL A 92 26.54 -6.76 3.05
C VAL A 92 27.75 -6.01 3.59
N TRP A 93 28.74 -6.72 4.13
CA TRP A 93 29.98 -6.09 4.64
C TRP A 93 30.77 -5.44 3.49
N PRO A 94 31.40 -4.25 3.65
CA PRO A 94 31.61 -3.46 4.89
C PRO A 94 30.49 -2.52 5.30
N THR A 95 29.35 -2.58 4.63
CA THR A 95 28.33 -1.54 4.77
C THR A 95 27.51 -1.70 6.07
N ALA A 96 26.91 -0.60 6.57
CA ALA A 96 25.99 -0.62 7.70
C ALA A 96 24.78 -1.56 7.48
N GLN A 97 24.09 -1.97 8.54
CA GLN A 97 22.87 -2.75 8.39
C GLN A 97 21.71 -1.87 7.90
N ARG A 98 20.90 -2.41 6.99
CA ARG A 98 19.79 -1.69 6.35
C ARG A 98 18.46 -2.11 6.94
N GLU A 99 17.57 -1.14 7.09
CA GLU A 99 16.17 -1.34 7.48
C GLU A 99 15.24 -0.73 6.43
N SER A 100 14.12 -1.36 6.10
CA SER A 100 13.05 -0.73 5.33
C SER A 100 11.79 -0.55 6.19
N LEU A 101 11.13 0.58 5.98
CA LEU A 101 9.81 0.91 6.52
C LEU A 101 8.99 1.44 5.35
N PHE A 102 7.92 0.74 5.00
CA PHE A 102 7.09 1.10 3.86
C PHE A 102 5.66 0.61 4.05
N TRP A 103 4.73 1.27 3.35
CA TRP A 103 3.39 0.75 3.15
C TRP A 103 3.31 0.10 1.77
N SER A 104 2.47 -0.92 1.67
CA SER A 104 2.08 -1.60 0.45
C SER A 104 0.60 -1.35 0.21
N HIS A 105 0.20 -1.15 -1.03
CA HIS A 105 -1.18 -1.03 -1.44
C HIS A 105 -1.40 -1.81 -2.74
N THR A 106 -2.42 -2.64 -2.76
CA THR A 106 -2.86 -3.38 -3.93
C THR A 106 -4.29 -2.99 -4.26
N ARG A 107 -4.58 -2.81 -5.55
CA ARG A 107 -5.92 -2.53 -6.06
C ARG A 107 -6.16 -3.28 -7.37
N ARG A 108 -7.35 -3.87 -7.52
CA ARG A 108 -7.85 -4.37 -8.81
C ARG A 108 -8.28 -3.20 -9.69
N PHE A 109 -7.81 -3.15 -10.93
CA PHE A 109 -8.02 -2.02 -11.86
C PHE A 109 -8.28 -2.52 -13.28
N ASN A 110 -9.35 -3.31 -13.43
CA ASN A 110 -9.70 -4.01 -14.67
C ASN A 110 -10.09 -3.09 -15.84
N GLU A 111 -10.42 -1.81 -15.57
CA GLU A 111 -10.80 -0.83 -16.61
C GLU A 111 -9.73 -0.69 -17.71
N HIS A 112 -8.46 -0.91 -17.38
CA HIS A 112 -7.32 -0.76 -18.28
C HIS A 112 -6.57 -2.08 -18.50
N ARG A 113 -7.21 -3.22 -18.25
CA ARG A 113 -6.59 -4.53 -18.52
C ARG A 113 -6.46 -4.74 -20.03
N ASP A 114 -5.44 -5.49 -20.44
CA ASP A 114 -5.29 -5.91 -21.82
C ASP A 114 -6.47 -6.82 -22.22
N ALA A 115 -6.84 -6.82 -23.50
CA ALA A 115 -7.96 -7.65 -23.99
C ALA A 115 -7.75 -9.15 -23.75
N ASP A 116 -6.48 -9.59 -23.68
CA ASP A 116 -6.09 -10.98 -23.39
C ASP A 116 -5.91 -11.27 -21.89
N ALA A 117 -6.30 -10.36 -21.00
CA ALA A 117 -6.16 -10.51 -19.56
C ALA A 117 -7.50 -10.71 -18.84
N LEU A 118 -7.53 -11.61 -17.85
CA LEU A 118 -8.66 -11.80 -16.94
C LEU A 118 -8.82 -10.62 -15.99
N ASP A 119 -7.70 -10.13 -15.46
CA ASP A 119 -7.67 -9.07 -14.48
C ASP A 119 -6.43 -8.17 -14.64
N LEU A 120 -6.48 -7.04 -13.94
CA LEU A 120 -5.32 -6.19 -13.73
C LEU A 120 -5.26 -5.80 -12.25
N PHE A 121 -4.11 -6.01 -11.64
CA PHE A 121 -3.79 -5.55 -10.30
C PHE A 121 -2.66 -4.53 -10.36
N LEU A 122 -2.89 -3.39 -9.70
CA LEU A 122 -1.85 -2.41 -9.40
C LEU A 122 -1.35 -2.63 -7.98
N VAL A 123 -0.04 -2.76 -7.82
CA VAL A 123 0.63 -2.87 -6.52
C VAL A 123 1.63 -1.74 -6.39
N CYS A 124 1.53 -0.96 -5.32
CA CYS A 124 2.44 0.12 -5.00
C CYS A 124 3.06 -0.11 -3.62
N ASN A 125 4.37 0.02 -3.50
CA ASN A 125 5.07 0.06 -2.23
C ASN A 125 5.85 1.36 -2.14
N HIS A 126 5.73 2.08 -1.03
CA HIS A 126 6.43 3.34 -0.85
C HIS A 126 6.94 3.49 0.57
N SER A 127 8.22 3.86 0.69
CA SER A 127 8.82 4.18 1.96
C SER A 127 8.04 5.25 2.69
N CYS A 128 7.97 5.13 4.00
CA CYS A 128 7.41 6.17 4.85
C CYS A 128 8.32 6.45 6.04
N VAL A 129 8.12 7.61 6.64
CA VAL A 129 8.76 8.01 7.88
C VAL A 129 7.71 8.01 8.97
N ARG A 130 8.04 7.36 10.10
CA ARG A 130 7.19 7.30 11.28
C ARG A 130 8.04 7.61 12.52
N PRO A 131 7.78 8.71 13.23
CA PRO A 131 8.51 9.05 14.46
C PRO A 131 8.40 7.97 15.54
N ASP A 132 7.27 7.26 15.59
CA ASP A 132 7.01 6.16 16.53
C ASP A 132 7.64 4.82 16.12
N VAL A 133 8.28 4.76 14.94
CA VAL A 133 9.00 3.58 14.45
C VAL A 133 10.44 3.98 14.10
N PRO A 134 11.29 4.28 15.10
CA PRO A 134 12.68 4.64 14.87
C PRO A 134 13.49 3.48 14.30
N LEU A 135 14.75 3.74 13.95
CA LEU A 135 15.70 2.67 13.60
C LEU A 135 15.91 1.75 14.80
N LYS A 136 16.03 0.44 14.59
CA LYS A 136 16.30 -0.52 15.69
C LYS A 136 17.65 -0.27 16.34
N GLN A 137 18.63 0.17 15.56
CA GLN A 137 19.94 0.61 16.04
C GLN A 137 20.28 1.95 15.40
N SER A 138 20.89 2.85 16.16
CA SER A 138 21.29 4.17 15.66
C SER A 138 22.30 4.12 14.52
N SER A 139 23.05 3.02 14.39
CA SER A 139 24.00 2.77 13.31
C SER A 139 23.36 2.22 12.03
N ASN A 140 22.07 1.88 12.06
CA ASN A 140 21.36 1.36 10.90
C ASN A 140 20.99 2.48 9.93
N VAL A 141 20.75 2.09 8.68
CA VAL A 141 20.39 3.02 7.61
C VAL A 141 19.04 2.63 7.03
N ARG A 142 18.13 3.60 6.89
CA ARG A 142 16.84 3.38 6.24
C ARG A 142 17.02 3.30 4.73
N VAL A 143 16.48 2.24 4.12
CA VAL A 143 16.35 2.10 2.67
C VAL A 143 15.12 2.88 2.22
N GLY A 144 15.32 3.74 1.22
CA GLY A 144 14.24 4.37 0.48
C GLY A 144 13.80 3.46 -0.67
N LEU A 145 12.51 3.20 -0.81
CA LEU A 145 11.95 2.45 -1.93
C LEU A 145 10.66 3.08 -2.43
N THR A 146 10.51 3.07 -3.74
CA THR A 146 9.24 3.25 -4.43
C THR A 146 9.15 2.16 -5.48
N VAL A 147 8.15 1.31 -5.35
CA VAL A 147 7.91 0.18 -6.25
C VAL A 147 6.50 0.32 -6.78
N ALA A 148 6.35 0.22 -8.09
CA ALA A 148 5.07 0.10 -8.76
C ALA A 148 5.10 -1.18 -9.61
N MET A 149 4.04 -1.97 -9.53
CA MET A 149 3.91 -3.21 -10.27
C MET A 149 2.49 -3.32 -10.82
N ILE A 150 2.37 -3.66 -12.10
CA ILE A 150 1.12 -4.06 -12.72
C ILE A 150 1.21 -5.56 -12.97
N CYS A 151 0.23 -6.31 -12.49
CA CYS A 151 0.09 -7.74 -12.72
C CYS A 151 -1.19 -8.00 -13.48
N GLN A 152 -1.12 -8.79 -14.55
CA GLN A 152 -2.29 -9.21 -15.32
C GLN A 152 -2.28 -10.72 -15.45
N THR A 153 -3.35 -11.37 -15.01
CA THR A 153 -3.54 -12.81 -15.20
C THR A 153 -4.00 -13.04 -16.64
N LYS A 154 -3.30 -13.89 -17.39
CA LYS A 154 -3.76 -14.38 -18.69
C LYS A 154 -4.54 -15.68 -18.48
N PRO A 155 -5.74 -15.81 -19.06
CA PRO A 155 -6.38 -17.12 -19.13
C PRO A 155 -5.60 -18.01 -20.10
N VAL A 156 -5.56 -19.30 -19.80
CA VAL A 156 -5.29 -20.34 -20.80
C VAL A 156 -6.53 -21.20 -20.91
N GLU A 157 -6.81 -21.65 -22.13
CA GLU A 157 -8.02 -22.38 -22.51
C GLU A 157 -8.26 -23.62 -21.61
N ASP A 158 -7.19 -24.23 -21.11
CA ASP A 158 -7.21 -25.30 -20.11
C ASP A 158 -6.75 -24.78 -18.74
N LEU A 159 -7.64 -24.87 -17.74
CA LEU A 159 -7.52 -24.23 -16.42
C LEU A 159 -6.74 -25.06 -15.38
N THR A 160 -5.58 -25.63 -15.74
CA THR A 160 -4.70 -26.15 -14.68
C THR A 160 -3.85 -25.01 -14.12
N ARG A 161 -3.41 -25.14 -12.86
CA ARG A 161 -2.52 -24.17 -12.21
C ARG A 161 -1.22 -23.94 -13.01
N ASN A 162 -0.79 -24.93 -13.80
CA ASN A 162 0.42 -24.83 -14.62
C ASN A 162 0.21 -23.93 -15.86
N ASP A 163 -1.04 -23.70 -16.24
CA ASP A 163 -1.40 -22.94 -17.42
C ASP A 163 -1.66 -21.46 -17.10
N VAL A 164 -1.90 -21.13 -15.83
CA VAL A 164 -2.06 -19.73 -15.39
C VAL A 164 -0.74 -18.99 -15.55
N SER A 165 -0.72 -17.98 -16.42
CA SER A 165 0.42 -17.08 -16.58
C SER A 165 0.07 -15.66 -16.15
N CYS A 166 1.06 -14.94 -15.60
CA CYS A 166 0.90 -13.56 -15.17
C CYS A 166 1.89 -12.68 -15.94
N ARG A 167 1.38 -11.67 -16.65
CA ARG A 167 2.20 -10.59 -17.22
C ARG A 167 2.48 -9.59 -16.10
N ILE A 168 3.76 -9.34 -15.82
CA ILE A 168 4.18 -8.40 -14.76
C ILE A 168 4.97 -7.26 -15.40
N ILE A 169 4.52 -6.03 -15.21
CA ILE A 169 5.31 -4.82 -15.45
C ILE A 169 5.76 -4.32 -14.08
N TYR A 170 7.07 -4.25 -13.85
CA TYR A 170 7.66 -3.86 -12.58
C TYR A 170 8.59 -2.67 -12.76
N VAL A 171 8.40 -1.64 -11.94
CA VAL A 171 9.27 -0.47 -11.87
C VAL A 171 9.63 -0.23 -10.41
N SER A 172 10.91 0.01 -10.14
CA SER A 172 11.35 0.38 -8.80
C SER A 172 12.45 1.43 -8.81
N ARG A 173 12.35 2.35 -7.86
CA ARG A 173 13.44 3.20 -7.39
C ARG A 173 13.83 2.75 -6.00
N VAL A 174 15.08 2.32 -5.83
CA VAL A 174 15.61 1.89 -4.53
C VAL A 174 16.84 2.73 -4.21
N ASP A 175 16.76 3.47 -3.11
CA ASP A 175 17.87 4.14 -2.46
C ASP A 175 18.35 3.27 -1.29
N PRO A 176 19.53 2.64 -1.38
CA PRO A 176 20.07 1.80 -0.32
C PRO A 176 20.38 2.57 0.97
N GLY A 177 20.39 3.90 0.92
CA GLY A 177 20.81 4.80 1.97
C GLY A 177 22.32 4.71 2.26
N GLY A 178 22.88 5.82 2.75
CA GLY A 178 24.30 5.95 3.04
C GLY A 178 25.17 5.83 1.79
N TRP A 179 26.49 5.68 1.98
CA TRP A 179 27.43 5.59 0.88
C TRP A 179 27.64 4.13 0.43
N VAL A 180 27.36 3.85 -0.84
CA VAL A 180 27.73 2.59 -1.51
C VAL A 180 28.17 2.91 -2.94
N PRO A 181 29.34 2.45 -3.40
CA PRO A 181 29.76 2.64 -4.79
C PRO A 181 28.75 2.05 -5.78
N VAL A 182 28.48 2.77 -6.87
CA VAL A 182 27.52 2.34 -7.92
C VAL A 182 27.87 0.96 -8.49
N ALA A 183 29.17 0.67 -8.68
CA ALA A 183 29.62 -0.65 -9.13
C ALA A 183 29.27 -1.76 -8.12
N GLY A 184 29.45 -1.50 -6.83
CA GLY A 184 29.05 -2.41 -5.75
C GLY A 184 27.54 -2.65 -5.75
N LEU A 185 26.73 -1.59 -5.92
CA LEU A 185 25.28 -1.70 -6.03
C LEU A 185 24.85 -2.55 -7.23
N ARG A 186 25.41 -2.28 -8.42
CA ARG A 186 25.10 -3.06 -9.64
C ARG A 186 25.40 -4.55 -9.47
N MET A 187 26.52 -4.89 -8.83
CA MET A 187 26.88 -6.27 -8.54
C MET A 187 25.90 -6.93 -7.56
N ILE A 188 25.50 -6.21 -6.51
CA ILE A 188 24.48 -6.69 -5.55
C ILE A 188 23.15 -6.92 -6.28
N TYR A 189 22.67 -5.95 -7.06
CA TYR A 189 21.42 -6.08 -7.82
C TYR A 189 21.46 -7.28 -8.78
N LYS A 190 22.53 -7.43 -9.56
CA LYS A 190 22.70 -8.55 -10.51
C LYS A 190 22.64 -9.91 -9.83
N ARG A 191 23.14 -10.02 -8.58
CA ARG A 191 23.19 -11.27 -7.82
C ARG A 191 21.94 -11.56 -7.00
N GLU A 192 21.43 -10.56 -6.29
CA GLU A 192 20.33 -10.72 -5.34
C GLU A 192 18.97 -10.72 -6.02
N TYR A 193 18.81 -10.00 -7.14
CA TYR A 193 17.52 -9.94 -7.82
C TYR A 193 17.05 -11.30 -8.36
N PRO A 194 17.87 -12.08 -9.11
CA PRO A 194 17.46 -13.42 -9.55
C PRO A 194 17.24 -14.40 -8.39
N LYS A 195 18.00 -14.25 -7.30
CA LYS A 195 17.82 -15.06 -6.08
C LYS A 195 16.49 -14.74 -5.40
N PHE A 196 16.16 -13.47 -5.26
CA PHE A 196 14.90 -13.02 -4.70
C PHE A 196 13.71 -13.52 -5.52
N LEU A 197 13.75 -13.37 -6.86
CA LEU A 197 12.68 -13.84 -7.72
C LEU A 197 12.47 -15.35 -7.61
N ARG A 198 13.54 -16.16 -7.64
CA ARG A 198 13.42 -17.61 -7.46
C ARG A 198 12.84 -17.97 -6.10
N GLY A 199 13.36 -17.40 -5.02
CA GLY A 199 12.86 -17.67 -3.67
C GLY A 199 11.42 -17.22 -3.45
N PHE A 200 11.01 -16.10 -4.07
CA PHE A 200 9.62 -15.63 -4.02
C PHE A 200 8.69 -16.54 -4.81
N THR A 201 9.08 -16.96 -6.02
CA THR A 201 8.32 -17.94 -6.82
C THR A 201 8.12 -19.24 -6.06
N GLU A 202 9.19 -19.79 -5.47
CA GLU A 202 9.12 -21.01 -4.65
C GLU A 202 8.19 -20.83 -3.44
N TYR A 203 8.27 -19.68 -2.76
CA TYR A 203 7.38 -19.35 -1.64
C TYR A 203 5.91 -19.30 -2.07
N VAL A 204 5.59 -18.62 -3.18
CA VAL A 204 4.21 -18.52 -3.67
C VAL A 204 3.70 -19.91 -4.05
N VAL A 205 4.44 -20.67 -4.85
CA VAL A 205 4.08 -22.04 -5.25
C VAL A 205 3.81 -22.91 -4.03
N LYS A 206 4.70 -22.87 -3.02
CA LYS A 206 4.53 -23.65 -1.79
C LYS A 206 3.24 -23.28 -1.05
N ASN A 207 2.94 -22.00 -0.89
CA ASN A 207 1.80 -21.54 -0.08
C ASN A 207 0.47 -21.54 -0.83
N THR A 208 0.47 -21.55 -2.16
CA THR A 208 -0.76 -21.57 -2.96
C THR A 208 -1.03 -22.94 -3.58
N ARG A 209 -0.18 -23.95 -3.39
CA ARG A 209 -0.35 -25.25 -4.06
C ARG A 209 -1.71 -25.90 -3.83
N SER A 210 -2.23 -25.81 -2.61
CA SER A 210 -3.51 -26.39 -2.19
C SER A 210 -4.68 -25.41 -2.21
N THR A 211 -4.47 -24.14 -2.54
CA THR A 211 -5.57 -23.17 -2.60
C THR A 211 -6.37 -23.37 -3.88
N PRO A 212 -7.70 -23.19 -3.87
CA PRO A 212 -8.47 -23.11 -5.10
C PRO A 212 -7.95 -21.98 -6.00
N LEU A 213 -8.05 -22.16 -7.33
CA LEU A 213 -7.88 -21.03 -8.25
C LEU A 213 -9.07 -20.10 -8.06
N ILE A 214 -8.79 -18.82 -7.79
CA ILE A 214 -9.79 -17.76 -7.73
C ILE A 214 -9.63 -16.99 -9.03
N LEU A 215 -10.64 -17.06 -9.91
CA LEU A 215 -10.72 -16.30 -11.16
C LEU A 215 -11.66 -15.09 -10.95
#